data_AF-A0A1X1D471-F1
#
_entry.id   AF-A0A1X1D471-F1
#
_cell.length_a   1.000
_cell.length_b   1.000
_cell.length_c   1.000
_cell.angle_alpha   90.00
_cell.angle_beta   90.00
_cell.angle_gamma   90.00
#
_symmetry.space_group_name_H-M   'P 1'
#
loop_
_entity.id
_entity.type
_entity.pdbx_description
1 polymer ?
#
loop_
_entity_poly.entity_id
_entity_poly.type
_entity_poly.pdbx_seq_one_letter_code
_entity_poly.pdbx_strand_id
1 'polypeptide(L)'
;MFNLFGWIPLTIRNHPVITWIVWSAALATVSTIITSEVLNNTTLAEMKVRNEGLTSDIAYLREEIRTAHSRYDAAQASREETISKRVAELSAGYRENVKSLEERNEKLVLENADLKSTLSALRSVERRQSSDRKETRLSKLSAALELNIRQIAEAQQLLYRTSASAGYDRAACGKKSANVYSNICEQASKQESQVRALQEKISLLERQGKNLSDQIIALEEKE
;
A
#
# COMPACT_ATOMS: atom_id res chain seq x y z
N MET A 1 65.17 8.68 -90.10
CA MET A 1 65.25 8.01 -91.41
C MET A 1 66.04 6.71 -91.19
N PHE A 2 65.35 5.61 -90.90
CA PHE A 2 66.01 4.32 -90.68
C PHE A 2 66.44 3.74 -92.03
N ASN A 3 67.75 3.70 -92.30
CA ASN A 3 68.30 3.15 -93.52
C ASN A 3 68.35 1.61 -93.43
N LEU A 4 67.18 0.97 -93.53
CA LEU A 4 66.98 -0.48 -93.37
C LEU A 4 67.60 -1.33 -94.50
N PHE A 5 68.13 -0.71 -95.56
CA PHE A 5 68.53 -1.41 -96.79
C PHE A 5 69.94 -1.08 -97.29
N GLY A 6 70.82 -0.54 -96.43
CA GLY A 6 72.20 -0.17 -96.78
C GLY A 6 73.13 -1.34 -97.15
N TRP A 7 72.68 -2.58 -96.98
CA TRP A 7 73.46 -3.82 -97.14
C TRP A 7 73.21 -4.58 -98.45
N ILE A 8 72.28 -4.11 -99.30
CA ILE A 8 71.91 -4.79 -100.57
C ILE A 8 72.70 -4.17 -101.75
N PRO A 9 73.43 -4.97 -102.57
CA PRO A 9 74.19 -4.48 -103.73
C PRO A 9 73.32 -3.70 -104.73
N LEU A 10 73.84 -2.58 -105.26
CA LEU A 10 73.13 -1.66 -106.17
C LEU A 10 72.55 -2.33 -107.43
N THR A 11 73.22 -3.35 -107.95
CA THR A 11 72.78 -4.12 -109.13
C THR A 11 71.53 -4.97 -108.88
N ILE A 12 71.31 -5.41 -107.63
CA ILE A 12 70.16 -6.23 -107.23
C ILE A 12 68.97 -5.33 -106.85
N ARG A 13 69.26 -4.14 -106.32
CA ARG A 13 68.26 -3.15 -105.86
C ARG A 13 67.36 -2.61 -106.98
N ASN A 14 67.87 -2.56 -108.21
CA ASN A 14 67.16 -2.06 -109.38
C ASN A 14 66.46 -3.15 -110.20
N HIS A 15 66.49 -4.42 -109.76
CA HIS A 15 65.76 -5.49 -110.41
C HIS A 15 64.26 -5.37 -110.07
N PRO A 16 63.35 -5.23 -111.05
CA PRO A 16 61.97 -4.79 -110.83
C PRO A 16 61.20 -5.67 -109.83
N VAL A 17 61.44 -6.98 -109.84
CA VAL A 17 60.82 -7.94 -108.91
C VAL A 17 61.31 -7.71 -107.47
N ILE A 18 62.61 -7.46 -107.28
CA ILE A 18 63.22 -7.32 -105.95
C ILE A 18 62.84 -5.97 -105.36
N THR A 19 62.82 -4.92 -106.17
CA THR A 19 62.32 -3.60 -105.77
C THR A 19 60.87 -3.69 -105.28
N TRP A 20 60.00 -4.42 -106.00
CA TRP A 20 58.61 -4.62 -105.59
C TRP A 20 58.48 -5.37 -104.25
N ILE A 21 59.25 -6.45 -104.04
CA ILE A 21 59.26 -7.20 -102.77
C ILE A 21 59.72 -6.30 -101.61
N VAL A 22 60.79 -5.53 -101.80
CA VAL A 22 61.33 -4.63 -100.76
C VAL A 22 60.34 -3.52 -100.42
N TRP A 23 59.69 -2.90 -101.41
CA TRP A 23 58.65 -1.90 -101.17
C TRP A 23 57.42 -2.49 -100.50
N SER A 24 57.01 -3.70 -100.87
CA SER A 24 55.86 -4.37 -100.25
C SER A 24 56.14 -4.73 -98.79
N ALA A 25 57.35 -5.23 -98.50
CA ALA A 25 57.80 -5.48 -97.13
C ALA A 25 57.88 -4.18 -96.30
N ALA A 26 58.44 -3.11 -96.88
CA ALA A 26 58.47 -1.80 -96.24
C ALA A 26 57.04 -1.27 -95.96
N LEU A 27 56.12 -1.38 -96.91
CA LEU A 27 54.72 -0.97 -96.74
C LEU A 27 54.01 -1.78 -95.64
N ALA A 28 54.25 -3.10 -95.58
CA ALA A 28 53.71 -3.96 -94.52
C ALA A 28 54.26 -3.56 -93.14
N THR A 29 55.56 -3.27 -93.03
CA THR A 29 56.16 -2.80 -91.76
C THR A 29 55.65 -1.42 -91.35
N VAL A 30 55.48 -0.49 -92.29
CA VAL A 30 54.93 0.84 -91.99
C VAL A 30 53.46 0.73 -91.58
N SER A 31 52.68 -0.09 -92.28
CA SER A 31 51.26 -0.34 -91.96
C SER A 31 51.10 -0.92 -90.55
N THR A 32 51.91 -1.91 -90.18
CA THR A 32 51.86 -2.51 -88.83
C THR A 32 52.26 -1.54 -87.73
N ILE A 33 53.29 -0.71 -87.94
CA ILE A 33 53.68 0.34 -86.99
C ILE A 33 52.55 1.36 -86.81
N ILE A 34 52.00 1.90 -87.91
CA ILE A 34 50.90 2.88 -87.86
C ILE A 34 49.68 2.28 -87.17
N THR A 35 49.32 1.04 -87.51
CA THR A 35 48.16 0.36 -86.90
C THR A 35 48.37 0.14 -85.40
N SER A 36 49.58 -0.24 -84.98
CA SER A 36 49.91 -0.41 -83.56
C SER A 36 49.85 0.90 -82.77
N GLU A 37 50.28 2.02 -83.37
CA GLU A 37 50.27 3.33 -82.74
C GLU A 37 48.85 3.89 -82.63
N VAL A 38 48.02 3.72 -83.67
CA VAL A 38 46.60 4.07 -83.62
C VAL A 38 45.88 3.26 -82.55
N LEU A 39 46.10 1.94 -82.49
CA LEU A 39 45.48 1.07 -81.51
C LEU A 39 45.92 1.42 -80.07
N ASN A 40 47.19 1.75 -79.87
CA ASN A 40 47.71 2.18 -78.57
C ASN A 40 47.12 3.53 -78.15
N ASN A 41 47.01 4.49 -79.07
CA ASN A 41 46.42 5.80 -78.78
C ASN A 41 44.93 5.73 -78.47
N THR A 42 44.15 4.91 -79.20
CA THR A 42 42.71 4.74 -78.94
C THR A 42 42.45 4.02 -77.63
N THR A 43 43.20 2.95 -77.34
CA THR A 43 43.07 2.22 -76.07
C THR A 43 43.48 3.08 -74.87
N LEU A 44 44.56 3.87 -74.98
CA LEU A 44 44.99 4.78 -73.92
C LEU A 44 43.99 5.93 -73.70
N ALA A 45 43.39 6.46 -74.77
CA ALA A 45 42.33 7.45 -74.67
C ALA A 45 41.08 6.89 -73.99
N GLU A 46 40.65 5.67 -74.36
CA GLU A 46 39.50 5.02 -73.74
C GLU A 46 39.75 4.72 -72.25
N MET A 47 40.95 4.21 -71.91
CA MET A 47 41.34 3.99 -70.52
C MET A 47 41.33 5.28 -69.71
N LYS A 48 41.80 6.39 -70.29
CA LYS A 48 41.79 7.70 -69.63
C LYS A 48 40.36 8.16 -69.33
N VAL A 49 39.47 8.14 -70.32
CA VAL A 49 38.06 8.53 -70.14
C VAL A 49 37.38 7.65 -69.10
N ARG A 50 37.61 6.33 -69.14
CA ARG A 50 37.04 5.39 -68.16
C ARG A 50 37.57 5.67 -66.75
N ASN A 51 38.84 5.98 -66.61
CA ASN A 51 39.45 6.29 -65.31
C ASN A 51 38.93 7.62 -64.74
N GLU A 52 38.75 8.63 -65.59
CA GLU A 52 38.14 9.91 -65.22
C GLU A 52 36.68 9.70 -64.77
N GLY A 53 35.91 8.89 -65.49
CA GLY A 53 34.54 8.50 -65.11
C GLY A 53 34.48 7.79 -63.76
N LEU A 54 35.31 6.77 -63.56
CA LEU A 54 35.40 6.06 -62.27
C LEU A 54 35.83 6.97 -61.12
N THR A 55 36.73 7.93 -61.37
CA THR A 55 37.16 8.90 -60.37
C THR A 55 36.00 9.81 -59.96
N SER A 56 35.22 10.28 -60.93
CA SER A 56 34.01 11.07 -60.69
C SER A 56 32.97 10.28 -59.89
N ASP A 57 32.71 9.03 -60.25
CA ASP A 57 31.74 8.17 -59.57
C ASP A 57 32.16 7.87 -58.12
N ILE A 58 33.46 7.60 -57.88
CA ILE A 58 33.99 7.41 -56.53
C ILE A 58 33.81 8.68 -55.69
N ALA A 59 34.06 9.86 -56.27
CA ALA A 59 33.87 11.12 -55.57
C ALA A 59 32.39 11.36 -55.22
N TYR A 60 31.49 11.09 -56.16
CA TYR A 60 30.05 11.19 -55.94
C TYR A 60 29.57 10.24 -54.83
N LEU A 61 29.93 8.95 -54.90
CA LEU A 61 29.53 7.96 -53.90
C LEU A 61 30.09 8.27 -52.51
N ARG A 62 31.30 8.83 -52.41
CA ARG A 62 31.84 9.28 -51.12
C ARG A 62 31.01 10.40 -50.51
N GLU A 63 30.59 11.37 -51.31
CA GLU A 63 29.75 12.46 -50.82
C GLU A 63 28.34 11.98 -50.45
N GLU A 64 27.78 11.05 -51.22
CA GLU A 64 26.50 10.42 -50.91
C GLU A 64 26.58 9.63 -49.59
N ILE A 65 27.63 8.84 -49.37
CA ILE A 65 27.86 8.13 -48.10
C ILE A 65 28.03 9.11 -46.95
N ARG A 66 28.79 10.19 -47.14
CA ARG A 66 29.03 11.21 -46.11
C ARG A 66 27.73 11.92 -45.72
N THR A 67 26.92 12.30 -46.70
CA THR A 67 25.63 12.96 -46.45
C THR A 67 24.64 12.00 -45.79
N ALA A 68 24.61 10.73 -46.20
CA ALA A 68 23.80 9.70 -45.56
C ALA A 68 24.19 9.48 -44.09
N HIS A 69 25.49 9.38 -43.78
CA HIS A 69 25.98 9.29 -42.40
C HIS A 69 25.61 10.51 -41.57
N SER A 70 25.82 11.71 -42.10
CA SER A 70 25.44 12.95 -41.39
C SER A 70 23.94 13.02 -41.08
N ARG A 71 23.08 12.57 -42.00
CA ARG A 71 21.63 12.49 -41.78
C ARG A 71 21.28 11.46 -40.70
N TYR A 72 21.96 10.31 -40.71
CA TYR A 72 21.77 9.27 -39.71
C TYR A 72 22.17 9.76 -38.31
N ASP A 73 23.37 10.35 -38.17
CA ASP A 73 23.87 10.86 -36.90
C ASP A 73 22.95 11.96 -36.34
N ALA A 74 22.50 12.88 -37.20
CA ALA A 74 21.55 13.93 -36.80
C ALA A 74 20.20 13.34 -36.34
N ALA A 75 19.69 12.32 -37.05
CA ALA A 75 18.45 11.64 -36.66
C ALA A 75 18.61 10.87 -35.35
N GLN A 76 19.76 10.23 -35.12
CA GLN A 76 20.06 9.54 -33.88
C GLN A 76 20.15 10.51 -32.70
N ALA A 77 20.93 11.59 -32.83
CA ALA A 77 21.05 12.61 -31.79
C ALA A 77 19.68 13.25 -31.43
N SER A 78 18.85 13.52 -32.44
CA SER A 78 17.49 14.05 -32.20
C SER A 78 16.59 13.06 -31.46
N ARG A 79 16.69 11.75 -31.76
CA ARG A 79 15.96 10.70 -31.03
C ARG A 79 16.44 10.57 -29.60
N GLU A 80 17.75 10.56 -29.39
CA GLU A 80 18.35 10.50 -28.04
C GLU A 80 17.94 11.71 -27.20
N GLU A 81 17.94 12.92 -27.77
CA GLU A 81 17.46 14.13 -27.09
C GLU A 81 15.98 14.02 -26.71
N THR A 82 15.14 13.55 -27.64
CA THR A 82 13.70 13.38 -27.39
C THR A 82 13.43 12.34 -26.31
N ILE A 83 14.14 11.22 -26.34
CA ILE A 83 14.04 10.17 -25.32
C ILE A 83 14.51 10.71 -23.97
N SER A 84 15.65 11.38 -23.93
CA SER A 84 16.21 11.98 -22.71
C SER A 84 15.23 12.97 -22.06
N LYS A 85 14.61 13.85 -22.86
CA LYS A 85 13.57 14.78 -22.37
C LYS A 85 12.37 14.05 -21.77
N ARG A 86 11.83 13.04 -22.48
CA ARG A 86 10.69 12.24 -21.98
C ARG A 86 11.04 11.48 -20.71
N VAL A 87 12.23 10.91 -20.63
CA VAL A 87 12.71 10.21 -19.43
C VAL A 87 12.84 11.17 -18.26
N ALA A 88 13.39 12.37 -18.49
CA ALA A 88 13.51 13.41 -17.47
C ALA A 88 12.12 13.83 -16.95
N GLU A 89 11.18 14.16 -17.84
CA GLU A 89 9.80 14.54 -17.49
C GLU A 89 9.08 13.44 -16.70
N LEU A 90 9.12 12.19 -17.18
CA LEU A 90 8.52 11.06 -16.47
C LEU A 90 9.17 10.84 -15.11
N SER A 91 10.50 10.89 -15.03
CA SER A 91 11.22 10.68 -13.78
C SER A 91 10.91 11.78 -12.75
N ALA A 92 10.74 13.03 -13.20
CA ALA A 92 10.34 14.13 -12.34
C ALA A 92 8.93 13.90 -11.77
N GLY A 93 7.97 13.53 -12.63
CA GLY A 93 6.61 13.22 -12.20
C GLY A 93 6.54 12.03 -11.23
N TYR A 94 7.32 10.96 -11.48
CA TYR A 94 7.40 9.83 -10.56
C TYR A 94 8.02 10.23 -9.21
N ARG A 95 9.08 11.04 -9.19
CA ARG A 95 9.70 11.52 -7.94
C ARG A 95 8.73 12.36 -7.11
N GLU A 96 7.98 13.24 -7.74
CA GLU A 96 6.98 14.06 -7.05
C GLU A 96 5.86 13.20 -6.46
N ASN A 97 5.36 12.23 -7.22
CA ASN A 97 4.34 11.29 -6.75
C ASN A 97 4.83 10.42 -5.58
N VAL A 98 6.06 9.90 -5.66
CA VAL A 98 6.66 9.11 -4.58
C VAL A 98 6.80 9.96 -3.32
N LYS A 99 7.34 11.18 -3.44
CA LYS A 99 7.48 12.10 -2.31
C LYS A 99 6.12 12.43 -1.66
N SER A 100 5.10 12.73 -2.47
CA SER A 100 3.74 12.99 -2.00
C SER A 100 3.12 11.80 -1.26
N LEU A 101 3.38 10.57 -1.76
CA LEU A 101 2.92 9.35 -1.11
C LEU A 101 3.67 9.08 0.20
N GLU A 102 4.98 9.32 0.24
CA GLU A 102 5.79 9.20 1.46
C GLU A 102 5.29 10.15 2.55
N GLU A 103 5.12 11.44 2.23
CA GLU A 103 4.58 12.43 3.18
C GLU A 103 3.19 12.05 3.71
N ARG A 104 2.31 11.54 2.84
CA ARG A 104 0.99 11.04 3.25
C ARG A 104 1.08 9.81 4.14
N ASN A 105 1.98 8.88 3.83
CA ASN A 105 2.16 7.67 4.61
C ASN A 105 2.71 7.99 6.00
N GLU A 106 3.69 8.88 6.11
CA GLU A 106 4.22 9.36 7.40
C GLU A 106 3.10 9.97 8.26
N LYS A 107 2.26 10.82 7.67
CA LYS A 107 1.10 11.41 8.36
C LYS A 107 0.13 10.33 8.85
N LEU A 108 -0.22 9.36 8.02
CA LEU A 108 -1.12 8.27 8.40
C LEU A 108 -0.54 7.39 9.51
N VAL A 109 0.77 7.15 9.52
CA VAL A 109 1.44 6.40 10.58
C VAL A 109 1.34 7.14 11.91
N LEU A 110 1.57 8.45 11.92
CA LEU A 110 1.42 9.28 13.12
C LEU A 110 -0.03 9.32 13.63
N GLU A 111 -1.01 9.52 12.74
CA GLU A 111 -2.43 9.49 13.09
C GLU A 111 -2.86 8.12 13.64
N ASN A 112 -2.35 7.02 13.07
CA ASN A 112 -2.65 5.67 13.57
C ASN A 112 -2.09 5.44 14.99
N ALA A 113 -0.89 5.94 15.26
CA ALA A 113 -0.28 5.85 16.58
C ALA A 113 -1.07 6.67 17.62
N ASP A 114 -1.50 7.88 17.26
CA ASP A 114 -2.34 8.73 18.12
C ASP A 114 -3.70 8.09 18.42
N LEU A 115 -4.38 7.57 17.40
CA LEU A 115 -5.65 6.87 17.57
C LEU A 115 -5.53 5.62 18.45
N LYS A 116 -4.44 4.85 18.33
CA LYS A 116 -4.15 3.71 19.21
C LYS A 116 -3.96 4.15 20.66
N SER A 117 -3.21 5.24 20.86
CA SER A 117 -3.01 5.83 22.19
C SER A 117 -4.35 6.26 22.79
N THR A 118 -5.15 7.02 22.05
CA THR A 118 -6.48 7.49 22.46
C THR A 118 -7.42 6.34 22.78
N LEU A 119 -7.45 5.29 21.94
CA LEU A 119 -8.25 4.09 22.18
C LEU A 119 -7.84 3.38 23.48
N SER A 120 -6.53 3.28 23.75
CA SER A 120 -6.02 2.67 24.98
C SER A 120 -6.41 3.48 26.22
N ALA A 121 -6.34 4.81 26.14
CA ALA A 121 -6.75 5.71 27.20
C ALA A 121 -8.26 5.57 27.47
N LEU A 122 -9.10 5.61 26.43
CA LEU A 122 -10.54 5.44 26.54
C LEU A 122 -10.92 4.09 27.16
N ARG A 123 -10.30 2.99 26.72
CA ARG A 123 -10.52 1.66 27.31
C ARG A 123 -10.15 1.62 28.79
N SER A 124 -9.05 2.28 29.18
CA SER A 124 -8.64 2.34 30.58
C SER A 124 -9.63 3.15 31.44
N VAL A 125 -10.12 4.28 30.92
CA VAL A 125 -11.11 5.12 31.58
C VAL A 125 -12.45 4.41 31.71
N GLU A 126 -12.90 3.73 30.66
CA GLU A 126 -14.15 2.97 30.67
C GLU A 126 -14.10 1.83 31.70
N ARG A 127 -12.98 1.09 31.77
CA ARG A 127 -12.78 0.06 32.81
C ARG A 127 -12.83 0.66 34.22
N ARG A 128 -12.15 1.78 34.46
CA ARG A 128 -12.19 2.48 35.76
C ARG A 128 -13.61 2.93 36.10
N GLN A 129 -14.29 3.63 35.19
CA GLN A 129 -15.66 4.07 35.41
C GLN A 129 -16.64 2.91 35.64
N SER A 130 -16.47 1.79 34.95
CA SER A 130 -17.27 0.58 35.17
C SER A 130 -17.04 0.01 36.57
N SER A 131 -15.77 -0.08 36.99
CA SER A 131 -15.38 -0.50 38.34
C SER A 131 -15.96 0.43 39.41
N ASP A 132 -15.79 1.74 39.25
CA ASP A 132 -16.29 2.74 40.21
C ASP A 132 -17.82 2.69 40.34
N ARG A 133 -18.53 2.49 39.22
CA ARG A 133 -20.00 2.31 39.23
C ARG A 133 -20.42 1.02 39.92
N LYS A 134 -19.70 -0.09 39.68
CA LYS A 134 -19.93 -1.38 40.35
C LYS A 134 -19.71 -1.23 41.87
N GLU A 135 -18.58 -0.66 42.27
CA GLU A 135 -18.22 -0.44 43.68
C GLU A 135 -19.22 0.49 44.39
N THR A 136 -19.59 1.60 43.76
CA THR A 136 -20.61 2.52 44.30
C THR A 136 -21.95 1.83 44.49
N ARG A 137 -22.34 0.96 43.54
CA ARG A 137 -23.60 0.21 43.62
C ARG A 137 -23.56 -0.87 44.69
N LEU A 138 -22.45 -1.60 44.80
CA LEU A 138 -22.23 -2.59 45.87
C LEU A 138 -22.29 -1.91 47.24
N SER A 139 -21.56 -0.81 47.43
CA SER A 139 -21.60 -0.04 48.68
C SER A 139 -23.02 0.37 49.10
N LYS A 140 -23.83 0.86 48.16
CA LYS A 140 -25.24 1.22 48.42
C LYS A 140 -26.11 0.01 48.79
N LEU A 141 -25.94 -1.11 48.09
CA LEU A 141 -26.70 -2.33 48.36
C LEU A 141 -26.31 -2.94 49.72
N SER A 142 -25.01 -2.99 50.03
CA SER A 142 -24.50 -3.46 51.32
C SER A 142 -25.03 -2.62 52.47
N ALA A 143 -25.02 -1.28 52.35
CA ALA A 143 -25.60 -0.40 53.35
C ALA A 143 -27.11 -0.61 53.54
N ALA A 144 -27.85 -0.84 52.44
CA ALA A 144 -29.28 -1.15 52.50
C ALA A 144 -29.55 -2.51 53.16
N LEU A 145 -28.70 -3.52 52.90
CA LEU A 145 -28.80 -4.84 53.53
C LEU A 145 -28.51 -4.76 55.03
N GLU A 146 -27.47 -4.03 55.44
CA GLU A 146 -27.19 -3.80 56.86
C GLU A 146 -28.36 -3.12 57.58
N LEU A 147 -28.95 -2.10 56.95
CA LEU A 147 -30.13 -1.43 57.50
C LEU A 147 -31.31 -2.40 57.64
N ASN A 148 -31.55 -3.23 56.63
CA ASN A 148 -32.60 -4.23 56.65
C ASN A 148 -32.39 -5.26 57.79
N ILE A 149 -31.16 -5.74 57.98
CA ILE A 149 -30.79 -6.63 59.08
C ILE A 149 -31.06 -5.97 60.44
N ARG A 150 -30.70 -4.69 60.62
CA ARG A 150 -31.00 -3.95 61.86
C ARG A 150 -32.50 -3.84 62.10
N GLN A 151 -33.28 -3.54 61.07
CA GLN A 151 -34.74 -3.46 61.18
C GLN A 151 -35.38 -4.81 61.53
N ILE A 152 -34.84 -5.93 61.02
CA ILE A 152 -35.26 -7.28 61.41
C ILE A 152 -34.97 -7.49 62.91
N ALA A 153 -33.76 -7.17 63.37
CA ALA A 153 -33.37 -7.34 64.77
C ALA A 153 -34.26 -6.50 65.72
N GLU A 154 -34.54 -5.24 65.36
CA GLU A 154 -35.46 -4.38 66.12
C GLU A 154 -36.89 -4.93 66.14
N ALA A 155 -37.40 -5.39 64.99
CA ALA A 155 -38.73 -5.97 64.89
C ALA A 155 -38.84 -7.28 65.68
N GLN A 156 -37.82 -8.12 65.66
CA GLN A 156 -37.73 -9.35 66.47
C GLN A 156 -37.71 -9.04 67.97
N GLN A 157 -36.94 -8.02 68.39
CA GLN A 157 -36.91 -7.59 69.79
C GLN A 157 -38.28 -7.08 70.24
N LEU A 158 -38.96 -6.29 69.41
CA LEU A 158 -40.30 -5.80 69.70
C LEU A 158 -41.32 -6.95 69.75
N LEU A 159 -41.25 -7.89 68.80
CA LEU A 159 -42.08 -9.09 68.77
C LEU A 159 -41.93 -9.91 70.05
N TYR A 160 -40.69 -10.10 70.53
CA TYR A 160 -40.44 -10.82 71.77
C TYR A 160 -41.11 -10.13 72.98
N ARG A 161 -40.97 -8.79 73.08
CA ARG A 161 -41.61 -8.03 74.16
C ARG A 161 -43.13 -8.05 74.10
N THR A 162 -43.72 -7.84 72.92
CA THR A 162 -45.17 -7.81 72.72
C THR A 162 -45.80 -9.19 72.84
N SER A 163 -45.11 -10.25 72.43
CA SER A 163 -45.61 -11.62 72.60
C SER A 163 -45.60 -12.05 74.06
N ALA A 164 -44.59 -11.66 74.84
CA ALA A 164 -44.55 -11.89 76.29
C ALA A 164 -45.70 -11.16 77.01
N SER A 165 -45.96 -9.89 76.67
CA SER A 165 -47.10 -9.16 77.23
C SER A 165 -48.44 -9.77 76.80
N ALA A 166 -48.57 -10.18 75.53
CA ALA A 166 -49.80 -10.78 75.01
C ALA A 166 -50.11 -12.10 75.72
N GLY A 167 -49.09 -12.94 75.95
CA GLY A 167 -49.24 -14.19 76.70
C GLY A 167 -49.68 -13.95 78.16
N TYR A 168 -49.13 -12.93 78.80
CA TYR A 168 -49.53 -12.52 80.15
C TYR A 168 -50.99 -12.02 80.18
N ASP A 169 -51.36 -11.10 79.29
CA ASP A 169 -52.70 -10.52 79.21
C ASP A 169 -53.75 -11.57 78.83
N ARG A 170 -53.40 -12.52 77.93
CA ARG A 170 -54.26 -13.67 77.58
C ARG A 170 -54.48 -14.60 78.78
N ALA A 171 -53.44 -14.88 79.56
CA ALA A 171 -53.55 -15.69 80.78
C ALA A 171 -54.37 -14.98 81.87
N ALA A 172 -54.25 -13.66 82.00
CA ALA A 172 -55.05 -12.86 82.92
C ALA A 172 -56.53 -12.78 82.49
N CYS A 173 -56.80 -12.66 81.18
CA CYS A 173 -58.12 -12.78 80.56
C CYS A 173 -58.76 -14.17 80.76
N GLY A 174 -58.03 -15.20 81.18
CA GLY A 174 -58.62 -16.53 81.50
C GLY A 174 -59.16 -16.67 82.93
N LYS A 175 -58.94 -15.69 83.82
CA LYS A 175 -59.23 -15.79 85.27
C LYS A 175 -60.55 -15.10 85.65
N LYS A 176 -61.59 -15.87 86.00
CA LYS A 176 -62.96 -15.39 86.32
C LYS A 176 -62.98 -14.23 87.36
N SER A 177 -63.14 -12.99 86.90
CA SER A 177 -63.47 -11.82 87.73
C SER A 177 -64.38 -10.86 86.95
N ALA A 178 -65.46 -10.36 87.56
CA ALA A 178 -66.65 -9.90 86.81
C ALA A 178 -66.57 -8.50 86.15
N ASN A 179 -65.64 -7.62 86.52
CA ASN A 179 -65.60 -6.22 86.00
C ASN A 179 -64.26 -5.78 85.39
N VAL A 180 -63.18 -6.56 85.54
CA VAL A 180 -61.84 -6.24 84.98
C VAL A 180 -61.57 -7.04 83.68
N TYR A 181 -62.42 -8.02 83.39
CA TYR A 181 -62.26 -9.00 82.30
C TYR A 181 -62.30 -8.38 80.91
N SER A 182 -63.27 -7.48 80.64
CA SER A 182 -63.48 -6.93 79.29
C SER A 182 -62.26 -6.16 78.77
N ASN A 183 -61.66 -5.33 79.63
CA ASN A 183 -60.53 -4.46 79.25
C ASN A 183 -59.24 -5.28 79.04
N ILE A 184 -58.95 -6.26 79.91
CA ILE A 184 -57.77 -7.12 79.76
C ILE A 184 -57.87 -8.02 78.52
N CYS A 185 -59.06 -8.57 78.24
CA CYS A 185 -59.27 -9.39 77.05
C CYS A 185 -59.18 -8.58 75.74
N GLU A 186 -59.68 -7.34 75.74
CA GLU A 186 -59.53 -6.43 74.59
C GLU A 186 -58.06 -6.05 74.37
N GLN A 187 -57.33 -5.79 75.45
CA GLN A 187 -55.89 -5.52 75.39
C GLN A 187 -55.08 -6.73 74.90
N ALA A 188 -55.42 -7.95 75.34
CA ALA A 188 -54.82 -9.19 74.83
C ALA A 188 -55.06 -9.36 73.32
N SER A 189 -56.29 -9.15 72.86
CA SER A 189 -56.65 -9.20 71.42
C SER A 189 -55.86 -8.17 70.60
N LYS A 190 -55.72 -6.94 71.13
CA LYS A 190 -54.91 -5.89 70.50
C LYS A 190 -53.43 -6.27 70.42
N GLN A 191 -52.86 -6.82 71.49
CA GLN A 191 -51.45 -7.25 71.46
C GLN A 191 -51.22 -8.46 70.56
N GLU A 192 -52.16 -9.41 70.48
CA GLU A 192 -52.09 -10.53 69.54
C GLU A 192 -52.12 -10.06 68.08
N SER A 193 -52.94 -9.07 67.75
CA SER A 193 -52.94 -8.49 66.41
C SER A 193 -51.62 -7.76 66.10
N GLN A 194 -51.03 -7.07 67.09
CA GLN A 194 -49.69 -6.47 66.96
C GLN A 194 -48.59 -7.52 66.77
N VAL A 195 -48.66 -8.66 67.47
CA VAL A 195 -47.73 -9.80 67.28
C VAL A 195 -47.79 -10.31 65.85
N ARG A 196 -48.99 -10.51 65.29
CA ARG A 196 -49.16 -10.94 63.89
C ARG A 196 -48.60 -9.91 62.91
N ALA A 197 -48.91 -8.62 63.11
CA ALA A 197 -48.39 -7.55 62.27
C ALA A 197 -46.84 -7.47 62.30
N LEU A 198 -46.23 -7.71 63.46
CA LEU A 198 -44.76 -7.77 63.60
C LEU A 198 -44.17 -8.99 62.90
N GLN A 199 -44.81 -10.16 62.97
CA GLN A 199 -44.39 -11.36 62.23
C GLN A 199 -44.45 -11.16 60.71
N GLU A 200 -45.52 -10.52 60.21
CA GLU A 200 -45.65 -10.16 58.80
C GLU A 200 -44.56 -9.16 58.38
N LYS A 201 -44.28 -8.14 59.21
CA LYS A 201 -43.21 -7.18 58.96
C LYS A 201 -41.84 -7.86 58.88
N ILE A 202 -41.52 -8.78 59.79
CA ILE A 202 -40.28 -9.56 59.76
C ILE A 202 -40.19 -10.38 58.47
N SER A 203 -41.26 -11.09 58.11
CA SER A 203 -41.32 -11.90 56.88
C SER A 203 -41.10 -11.05 55.62
N LEU A 204 -41.64 -9.83 55.58
CA LEU A 204 -41.41 -8.88 54.49
C LEU A 204 -39.95 -8.43 54.43
N LEU A 205 -39.38 -8.06 55.57
CA LEU A 205 -37.99 -7.61 55.66
C LEU A 205 -37.02 -8.74 55.26
N GLU A 206 -37.26 -9.98 55.67
CA GLU A 206 -36.46 -11.15 55.28
C GLU A 206 -36.46 -11.36 53.76
N ARG A 207 -37.62 -11.22 53.10
CA ARG A 207 -37.71 -11.28 51.63
C ARG A 207 -36.93 -10.14 50.96
N GLN A 208 -37.01 -8.94 51.52
CA GLN A 208 -36.23 -7.79 51.03
C GLN A 208 -34.73 -8.01 51.21
N GLY A 209 -34.29 -8.51 52.37
CA GLY A 209 -32.91 -8.86 52.65
C GLY A 209 -32.38 -9.92 51.67
N LYS A 210 -33.17 -10.95 51.38
CA LYS A 210 -32.83 -11.95 50.37
C LYS A 210 -32.65 -11.34 48.98
N ASN A 211 -33.58 -10.50 48.53
CA ASN A 211 -33.47 -9.82 47.23
C ASN A 211 -32.23 -8.90 47.16
N LEU A 212 -31.91 -8.18 48.23
CA LEU A 212 -30.70 -7.36 48.31
C LEU A 212 -29.44 -8.22 48.22
N SER A 213 -29.41 -9.35 48.94
CA SER A 213 -28.31 -10.32 48.88
C SER A 213 -28.13 -10.90 47.48
N ASP A 214 -29.22 -11.31 46.83
CA ASP A 214 -29.20 -11.87 45.47
C ASP A 214 -28.67 -10.82 44.46
N GLN A 215 -29.03 -9.55 44.63
CA GLN A 215 -28.51 -8.45 43.81
C GLN A 215 -27.02 -8.18 44.02
N ILE A 216 -26.51 -8.32 45.25
CA ILE A 216 -25.08 -8.19 45.56
C ILE A 216 -24.30 -9.32 44.87
N ILE A 217 -24.72 -10.57 45.06
CA ILE A 217 -24.09 -11.76 44.44
C ILE A 217 -24.07 -11.61 42.92
N ALA A 218 -25.21 -11.25 42.31
CA ALA A 218 -25.31 -11.08 40.86
C ALA A 218 -24.44 -9.93 40.31
N LEU A 219 -24.08 -8.95 41.15
CA LEU A 219 -23.14 -7.89 40.77
C LEU A 219 -21.70 -8.33 40.94
N GLU A 220 -21.39 -9.11 41.96
CA GLU A 220 -20.06 -9.65 42.22
C GLU A 220 -19.65 -10.67 41.15
N GLU A 221 -20.53 -11.62 40.80
CA GLU A 221 -20.29 -12.71 39.83
C GLU A 221 -20.17 -12.25 38.36
N LYS A 222 -20.54 -11.01 38.03
CA LYS A 222 -20.41 -10.44 36.67
C LYS A 222 -18.99 -9.95 36.35
N GLU A 223 -17.97 -10.76 36.62
CA GLU A 223 -16.60 -10.53 36.13
C GLU A 223 -16.43 -10.94 34.66
#